data_AF-A0A7S0WFR3-F1
#
_entry.id   AF-A0A7S0WFR3-F1
#
_cell.length_a   1.000
_cell.length_b   1.000
_cell.length_c   1.000
_cell.angle_alpha   90.00
_cell.angle_beta   90.00
_cell.angle_gamma   90.00
#
_symmetry.space_group_name_H-M   'P 1'
#
loop_
_entity.id
_entity.type
_entity.pdbx_description
1 polymer ?
#
loop_
_entity_poly.entity_id
_entity_poly.type
_entity_poly.pdbx_seq_one_letter_code
_entity_poly.pdbx_strand_id
1 'polypeptide(L)'
;GGGGVEVSDVLSDPATSSSNFILHGARKGAASSASAVFSVDFSMLLDRDCADADLAGDPGSDFELWRPPHRASRGCELGRQVDFLRRKPSARCLVGPKRLPATLERNCECREADYECDFCYERVGEGEAAARNATAGACSYSCGGEEHAVPADCLGTYLRSRGYRIIEGDTCQGGLEMGPRRFECPLQRASGSGGSYESG
;
A
#
# COMPACT_ATOMS: atom_id res chain seq x y z
N GLY A 1 -35.89 3.57 -41.16
CA GLY A 1 -35.34 2.93 -39.95
C GLY A 1 -33.87 3.27 -39.88
N GLY A 2 -33.45 3.97 -38.82
CA GLY A 2 -32.07 4.45 -38.71
C GLY A 2 -31.10 3.28 -38.55
N GLY A 3 -30.16 3.15 -39.48
CA GLY A 3 -29.04 2.24 -39.33
C GLY A 3 -28.20 2.65 -38.11
N GLY A 4 -27.91 1.70 -37.23
CA GLY A 4 -27.07 1.91 -36.05
C GLY A 4 -26.13 0.72 -35.87
N VAL A 5 -25.09 0.92 -35.07
CA VAL A 5 -24.16 -0.15 -34.69
C VAL A 5 -24.32 -0.43 -33.21
N GLU A 6 -24.41 -1.71 -32.86
CA GLU A 6 -24.29 -2.18 -31.49
C GLU A 6 -22.82 -2.50 -31.24
N VAL A 7 -22.17 -1.69 -30.41
CA VAL A 7 -20.76 -1.85 -30.04
C VAL A 7 -20.64 -3.00 -29.05
N SER A 8 -19.79 -3.98 -29.34
CA SER A 8 -19.48 -5.09 -28.43
C SER A 8 -18.18 -4.86 -27.67
N ASP A 9 -17.19 -4.22 -28.29
CA ASP A 9 -15.85 -4.08 -27.75
C ASP A 9 -15.21 -2.74 -28.09
N VAL A 10 -14.33 -2.29 -27.19
CA VAL A 10 -13.42 -1.15 -27.38
C VAL A 10 -12.00 -1.62 -27.13
N LEU A 11 -11.13 -1.44 -28.11
CA LEU A 11 -9.73 -1.83 -28.05
C LEU A 11 -8.84 -0.58 -28.08
N SER A 12 -7.77 -0.59 -27.30
CA SER A 12 -6.71 0.42 -27.32
C SER A 12 -5.35 -0.25 -27.45
N ASP A 13 -4.33 0.54 -27.79
CA ASP A 13 -2.92 0.12 -27.72
C ASP A 13 -2.60 -0.51 -26.33
N PRO A 14 -1.99 -1.71 -26.27
CA PRO A 14 -1.61 -2.35 -25.01
C PRO A 14 -0.69 -1.51 -24.13
N ALA A 15 0.15 -0.66 -24.73
CA ALA A 15 1.02 0.26 -24.00
C ALA A 15 0.27 1.53 -23.51
N THR A 16 -1.03 1.63 -23.78
CA THR A 16 -1.95 2.73 -23.39
C THR A 16 -1.42 4.12 -23.72
N SER A 17 -0.58 4.20 -24.75
CA SER A 17 0.14 5.42 -25.13
C SER A 17 -0.45 6.11 -26.36
N SER A 18 -1.33 5.41 -27.09
CA SER A 18 -1.97 5.95 -28.28
C SER A 18 -3.28 6.67 -27.96
N SER A 19 -3.58 7.72 -28.72
CA SER A 19 -4.88 8.39 -28.76
C SER A 19 -5.90 7.71 -29.69
N ASN A 20 -5.62 6.48 -30.13
CA ASN A 20 -6.43 5.73 -31.09
C ASN A 20 -7.18 4.58 -30.42
N PHE A 21 -8.48 4.48 -30.71
CA PHE A 21 -9.35 3.43 -30.21
C PHE A 21 -10.04 2.73 -31.36
N ILE A 22 -10.16 1.41 -31.27
CA ILE A 22 -10.91 0.60 -32.23
C ILE A 22 -12.22 0.17 -31.58
N LEU A 23 -13.34 0.53 -32.19
CA LEU A 23 -14.67 0.06 -31.80
C LEU A 23 -15.05 -1.11 -32.71
N HIS A 24 -15.43 -2.23 -32.12
CA HIS A 24 -15.93 -3.39 -32.84
C HIS A 24 -17.40 -3.65 -32.44
N GLY A 25 -18.22 -4.06 -33.40
CA GLY A 25 -19.63 -4.31 -33.16
C GLY A 25 -20.38 -4.84 -34.37
N ALA A 26 -21.71 -4.90 -34.28
CA ALA A 26 -22.59 -5.40 -35.34
C ALA A 26 -23.57 -4.34 -35.82
N ARG A 27 -23.82 -4.29 -37.14
CA ARG A 27 -24.84 -3.40 -37.71
C ARG A 27 -26.24 -3.90 -37.38
N LYS A 28 -27.06 -3.05 -36.77
CA LYS A 28 -28.46 -3.34 -36.45
C LYS A 28 -29.27 -3.48 -37.75
N GLY A 29 -30.05 -4.56 -37.84
CA GLY A 29 -30.96 -4.81 -38.97
C GLY A 29 -30.31 -5.39 -40.23
N ALA A 30 -29.05 -5.82 -40.18
CA ALA A 30 -28.42 -6.55 -41.27
C ALA A 30 -28.89 -8.03 -41.30
N ALA A 31 -29.17 -8.57 -42.49
CA ALA A 31 -29.68 -9.93 -42.69
C ALA A 31 -28.69 -11.04 -42.28
N SER A 32 -27.42 -10.68 -42.14
CA SER A 32 -26.36 -11.42 -41.44
C SER A 32 -25.74 -10.47 -40.43
N SER A 33 -25.16 -10.97 -39.34
CA SER A 33 -24.43 -10.19 -38.34
C SER A 33 -23.17 -9.56 -38.95
N ALA A 34 -23.36 -8.56 -39.80
CA ALA A 34 -22.30 -7.83 -40.45
C ALA A 34 -21.52 -7.06 -39.39
N SER A 35 -20.31 -7.56 -39.10
CA SER A 35 -19.36 -6.88 -38.22
C SER A 35 -18.97 -5.54 -38.81
N ALA A 36 -18.80 -4.55 -37.95
CA ALA A 36 -18.30 -3.23 -38.27
C ALA A 36 -17.15 -2.90 -37.32
N VAL A 37 -16.10 -2.31 -37.89
CA VAL A 37 -14.92 -1.83 -37.17
C VAL A 37 -14.77 -0.35 -37.45
N PHE A 38 -14.60 0.44 -36.40
CA PHE A 38 -14.37 1.88 -36.49
C PHE A 38 -13.07 2.23 -35.78
N SER A 39 -12.23 3.03 -36.44
CA SER A 39 -11.07 3.66 -35.79
C SER A 39 -11.46 5.07 -35.37
N VAL A 40 -11.29 5.39 -34.10
CA VAL A 40 -11.52 6.72 -33.53
C VAL A 40 -10.19 7.29 -33.10
N ASP A 41 -9.77 8.37 -33.76
CA ASP A 41 -8.50 9.05 -33.49
C ASP A 41 -8.72 10.37 -32.76
N PHE A 42 -8.13 10.49 -31.57
CA PHE A 42 -8.14 11.70 -30.75
C PHE A 42 -6.89 12.59 -30.93
N SER A 43 -6.01 12.27 -31.88
CA SER A 43 -4.77 13.04 -32.15
C SER A 43 -5.05 14.52 -32.45
N MET A 44 -6.17 14.83 -33.11
CA MET A 44 -6.58 16.20 -33.40
C MET A 44 -7.07 16.99 -32.16
N LEU A 45 -7.40 16.31 -31.07
CA LEU A 45 -7.86 16.94 -29.82
C LEU A 45 -6.72 17.13 -28.81
N LEU A 46 -5.66 16.32 -28.93
CA LEU A 46 -4.46 16.32 -28.10
C LEU A 46 -3.24 16.39 -29.03
N ASP A 47 -3.05 17.54 -29.65
CA ASP A 47 -2.15 17.77 -30.79
C ASP A 47 -0.67 17.90 -30.42
N ARG A 48 -0.35 17.90 -29.12
CA ARG A 48 1.01 17.95 -28.61
C ARG A 48 1.22 17.02 -27.43
N ASP A 49 2.47 16.64 -27.21
CA ASP A 49 2.89 15.97 -25.99
C ASP A 49 2.87 16.94 -24.79
N CYS A 50 2.56 16.39 -23.62
CA CYS A 50 2.67 17.13 -22.36
C CYS A 50 4.14 17.38 -22.00
N ALA A 51 4.44 18.60 -21.53
CA ALA A 51 5.78 19.07 -21.23
C ALA A 51 6.02 19.28 -19.72
N ASP A 52 7.29 19.34 -19.35
CA ASP A 52 7.79 19.80 -18.04
C ASP A 52 7.25 19.00 -16.84
N ALA A 53 7.22 17.68 -16.98
CA ALA A 53 6.83 16.74 -15.93
C ALA A 53 7.69 16.84 -14.66
N ASP A 54 8.96 17.19 -14.81
CA ASP A 54 9.93 17.42 -13.74
C ASP A 54 9.72 18.74 -13.00
N LEU A 55 9.02 19.69 -13.62
CA LEU A 55 8.66 20.99 -13.05
C LEU A 55 7.20 21.03 -12.58
N ALA A 56 6.70 19.89 -12.10
CA ALA A 56 5.32 19.75 -11.64
C ALA A 56 4.96 20.80 -10.59
N GLY A 57 3.86 21.53 -10.82
CA GLY A 57 3.44 22.64 -9.97
C GLY A 57 3.86 24.02 -10.47
N ASP A 58 4.81 24.11 -11.39
CA ASP A 58 5.15 25.39 -12.03
C ASP A 58 4.01 25.86 -12.95
N PRO A 59 3.80 27.18 -13.11
CA PRO A 59 2.76 27.72 -13.99
C PRO A 59 2.88 27.26 -15.44
N GLY A 60 4.11 27.05 -15.93
CA GLY A 60 4.39 26.61 -17.31
C GLY A 60 4.25 25.10 -17.53
N SER A 61 4.26 24.29 -16.47
CA SER A 61 4.18 22.83 -16.58
C SER A 61 2.76 22.36 -16.90
N ASP A 62 2.63 21.29 -17.68
CA ASP A 62 1.36 20.60 -17.91
C ASP A 62 0.95 19.69 -16.74
N PHE A 63 1.82 19.56 -15.73
CA PHE A 63 1.65 18.63 -14.62
C PHE A 63 1.56 19.34 -13.27
N GLU A 64 0.83 18.72 -12.36
CA GLU A 64 0.71 19.09 -10.96
C GLU A 64 1.04 17.90 -10.07
N LEU A 65 1.49 18.19 -8.85
CA LEU A 65 1.56 17.20 -7.79
C LEU A 65 0.17 17.07 -7.17
N TRP A 66 -0.38 15.86 -7.21
CA TRP A 66 -1.69 15.56 -6.69
C TRP A 66 -1.60 14.49 -5.61
N ARG A 67 -2.15 14.79 -4.43
CA ARG A 67 -2.34 13.83 -3.35
C ARG A 67 -3.78 13.33 -3.32
N PRO A 68 -4.03 12.01 -3.26
CA PRO A 68 -5.34 11.47 -3.01
C PRO A 68 -5.89 12.03 -1.69
N PRO A 69 -7.09 12.63 -1.69
CA PRO A 69 -7.70 13.11 -0.45
C PRO A 69 -8.15 11.88 0.37
N HIS A 70 -7.57 11.68 1.55
CA HIS A 70 -8.04 10.67 2.49
C HIS A 70 -8.33 11.29 3.86
N ARG A 71 -9.62 11.26 4.25
CA ARG A 71 -10.11 11.95 5.45
C ARG A 71 -9.66 11.28 6.74
N ALA A 72 -9.47 9.95 6.74
CA ALA A 72 -9.17 9.20 7.96
C ALA A 72 -7.69 9.27 8.37
N SER A 73 -6.77 9.35 7.41
CA SER A 73 -5.32 9.23 7.66
C SER A 73 -4.56 10.56 7.69
N ARG A 74 -5.26 11.67 7.43
CA ARG A 74 -4.65 12.98 7.15
C ARG A 74 -3.57 12.91 6.04
N GLY A 75 -3.74 11.97 5.10
CA GLY A 75 -2.84 11.76 3.97
C GLY A 75 -1.62 10.86 4.25
N CYS A 76 -1.50 10.26 5.44
CA CYS A 76 -0.47 9.27 5.76
C CYS A 76 -1.04 7.86 5.68
N GLU A 77 -0.97 7.22 4.52
CA GLU A 77 -1.41 5.83 4.33
C GLU A 77 -0.19 4.91 4.39
N LEU A 78 -0.28 3.82 5.15
CA LEU A 78 0.83 2.86 5.32
C LEU A 78 2.15 3.57 5.67
N GLY A 79 2.06 4.48 6.65
CA GLY A 79 3.19 5.23 7.15
C GLY A 79 3.81 6.24 6.18
N ARG A 80 3.16 6.59 5.07
CA ARG A 80 3.72 7.55 4.11
C ARG A 80 2.69 8.45 3.44
N GLN A 81 3.15 9.63 3.04
CA GLN A 81 2.45 10.53 2.12
C GLN A 81 2.97 10.29 0.71
N VAL A 82 2.05 10.10 -0.24
CA VAL A 82 2.38 9.90 -1.66
C VAL A 82 1.76 11.01 -2.50
N ASP A 83 2.61 11.79 -3.16
CA ASP A 83 2.20 12.79 -4.14
C ASP A 83 2.44 12.20 -5.55
N PHE A 84 1.40 12.16 -6.38
CA PHE A 84 1.46 11.63 -7.74
C PHE A 84 1.60 12.75 -8.75
N LEU A 85 2.35 12.49 -9.82
CA LEU A 85 2.36 13.37 -10.97
C LEU A 85 1.07 13.21 -11.77
N ARG A 86 0.31 14.31 -11.94
CA ARG A 86 -0.97 14.31 -12.65
C ARG A 86 -0.99 15.40 -13.72
N ARG A 87 -1.50 15.09 -14.92
CA ARG A 87 -1.77 16.11 -15.94
C ARG A 87 -2.83 17.10 -15.41
N LYS A 88 -2.57 18.40 -15.50
CA LYS A 88 -3.52 19.44 -15.10
C LYS A 88 -4.81 19.30 -15.91
N PRO A 89 -6.00 19.52 -15.32
CA PRO A 89 -7.27 19.51 -16.06
C PRO A 89 -7.32 20.52 -17.22
N SER A 90 -6.60 21.64 -17.11
CA SER A 90 -6.49 22.67 -18.14
C SER A 90 -5.50 22.34 -19.26
N ALA A 91 -4.61 21.35 -19.07
CA ALA A 91 -3.61 20.97 -20.05
C ALA A 91 -4.21 20.04 -21.12
N ARG A 92 -4.31 20.55 -22.36
CA ARG A 92 -4.80 19.82 -23.53
C ARG A 92 -3.62 19.23 -24.30
N CYS A 93 -3.07 18.14 -23.78
CA CYS A 93 -1.90 17.46 -24.33
C CYS A 93 -1.98 15.95 -24.11
N LEU A 94 -1.30 15.16 -24.93
CA LEU A 94 -1.18 13.72 -24.76
C LEU A 94 -0.03 13.41 -23.78
N VAL A 95 -0.30 12.54 -22.79
CA VAL A 95 0.77 12.02 -21.94
C VAL A 95 1.51 10.96 -22.76
N GLY A 96 2.72 11.29 -23.19
CA GLY A 96 3.52 10.42 -24.04
C GLY A 96 3.92 9.10 -23.36
N PRO A 97 4.53 8.16 -24.12
CA PRO A 97 4.89 6.82 -23.64
C PRO A 97 6.03 6.81 -22.60
N LYS A 98 6.66 7.97 -22.34
CA LYS A 98 7.73 8.07 -21.35
C LYS A 98 7.14 7.84 -19.97
N ARG A 99 7.75 6.91 -19.23
CA ARG A 99 7.41 6.67 -17.84
C ARG A 99 7.68 7.94 -17.04
N LEU A 100 6.62 8.63 -16.66
CA LEU A 100 6.69 9.74 -15.74
C LEU A 100 7.22 9.26 -14.38
N PRO A 101 8.02 10.06 -13.66
CA PRO A 101 8.34 9.77 -12.27
C PRO A 101 7.03 9.65 -11.50
N ALA A 102 6.78 8.46 -10.95
CA ALA A 102 5.44 8.05 -10.55
C ALA A 102 4.97 8.77 -9.27
N THR A 103 5.88 9.02 -8.33
CA THR A 103 5.53 9.45 -6.97
C THR A 103 6.67 10.22 -6.29
N LEU A 104 6.29 11.20 -5.47
CA LEU A 104 7.13 11.75 -4.39
C LEU A 104 6.60 11.17 -3.08
N GLU A 105 7.45 10.44 -2.36
CA GLU A 105 7.09 9.76 -1.11
C GLU A 105 7.81 10.37 0.09
N ARG A 106 7.07 10.53 1.19
CA ARG A 106 7.62 10.96 2.49
C ARG A 106 7.04 10.13 3.61
N ASN A 107 7.91 9.54 4.42
CA ASN A 107 7.47 8.76 5.57
C ASN A 107 6.88 9.68 6.65
N CYS A 108 5.84 9.18 7.30
CA CYS A 108 5.19 9.79 8.44
C CYS A 108 5.72 9.17 9.74
N GLU A 109 5.51 9.86 10.86
CA GLU A 109 5.71 9.27 12.19
C GLU A 109 4.71 8.14 12.43
N CYS A 110 5.19 7.04 13.04
CA CYS A 110 4.35 5.90 13.36
C CYS A 110 3.27 6.26 14.41
N ARG A 111 2.07 5.74 14.21
CA ARG A 111 0.88 5.88 15.05
C ARG A 111 0.32 4.49 15.36
N GLU A 112 -0.63 4.42 16.29
CA GLU A 112 -1.29 3.15 16.64
C GLU A 112 -1.93 2.44 15.43
N ALA A 113 -2.42 3.22 14.46
CA ALA A 113 -3.03 2.70 13.23
C ALA A 113 -2.04 2.01 12.28
N ASP A 114 -0.73 2.20 12.46
CA ASP A 114 0.33 1.59 11.63
C ASP A 114 0.75 0.21 12.19
N TYR A 115 0.09 -0.25 13.26
CA TYR A 115 0.35 -1.54 13.92
C TYR A 115 -0.87 -2.45 13.93
N GLU A 116 -0.61 -3.73 13.79
CA GLU A 116 -1.57 -4.82 14.00
C GLU A 116 -1.10 -5.78 15.09
N CYS A 117 -1.98 -6.65 15.57
CA CYS A 117 -1.58 -7.65 16.55
C CYS A 117 -0.57 -8.62 15.94
N ASP A 118 0.47 -8.92 16.71
CA ASP A 118 1.49 -9.87 16.29
C ASP A 118 0.98 -11.31 16.38
N PHE A 119 1.76 -12.26 15.88
CA PHE A 119 1.49 -13.68 16.02
C PHE A 119 1.20 -14.05 17.49
N CYS A 120 0.14 -14.84 17.70
CA CYS A 120 -0.38 -15.21 19.02
C CYS A 120 -1.03 -14.09 19.84
N TYR A 121 -1.33 -12.94 19.23
CA TYR A 121 -2.08 -11.87 19.87
C TYR A 121 -3.37 -11.55 19.11
N GLU A 122 -4.44 -11.26 19.85
CA GLU A 122 -5.75 -10.88 19.31
C GLU A 122 -6.25 -9.58 19.93
N ARG A 123 -7.00 -8.79 19.15
CA ARG A 123 -7.63 -7.55 19.65
C ARG A 123 -8.72 -7.88 20.65
N VAL A 124 -8.59 -7.35 21.86
CA VAL A 124 -9.59 -7.54 22.93
C VAL A 124 -10.69 -6.49 22.80
N GLY A 125 -11.95 -6.93 22.84
CA GLY A 125 -13.10 -6.04 23.00
C GLY A 125 -13.38 -5.16 21.77
N GLU A 126 -13.82 -5.77 20.67
CA GLU A 126 -14.48 -5.03 19.59
C GLU A 126 -16.01 -4.91 19.85
N GLY A 127 -16.60 -3.76 19.51
CA GLY A 127 -18.04 -3.48 19.66
C GLY A 127 -18.42 -2.58 20.85
N GLU A 128 -19.72 -2.34 21.09
CA GLU A 128 -20.24 -1.42 22.14
C GLU A 128 -19.77 -1.77 23.57
N ALA A 129 -19.41 -3.04 23.83
CA ALA A 129 -18.91 -3.49 25.13
C ALA A 129 -17.46 -3.04 25.43
N ALA A 130 -16.73 -2.57 24.41
CA ALA A 130 -15.36 -2.07 24.50
C ALA A 130 -15.22 -0.82 25.38
N ALA A 131 -16.22 0.06 25.35
CA ALA A 131 -16.15 1.40 25.95
C ALA A 131 -16.00 1.41 27.48
N ARG A 132 -16.15 0.27 28.14
CA ARG A 132 -16.07 0.12 29.61
C ARG A 132 -14.81 -0.59 30.10
N ASN A 133 -13.97 -1.10 29.20
CA ASN A 133 -12.76 -1.82 29.57
C ASN A 133 -11.51 -1.04 29.11
N ALA A 134 -10.62 -0.73 30.05
CA ALA A 134 -9.39 0.01 29.76
C ALA A 134 -8.43 -0.74 28.81
N THR A 135 -8.62 -2.05 28.64
CA THR A 135 -7.85 -2.89 27.71
C THR A 135 -8.54 -3.09 26.36
N ALA A 136 -9.70 -2.48 26.13
CA ALA A 136 -10.39 -2.63 24.85
C ALA A 136 -9.60 -1.97 23.71
N GLY A 137 -9.48 -2.67 22.60
CA GLY A 137 -8.64 -2.30 21.45
C GLY A 137 -7.18 -2.76 21.56
N ALA A 138 -6.72 -3.22 22.73
CA ALA A 138 -5.37 -3.72 22.91
C ALA A 138 -5.19 -5.17 22.42
N CYS A 139 -3.96 -5.52 22.04
CA CYS A 139 -3.59 -6.88 21.65
C CYS A 139 -3.25 -7.72 22.89
N SER A 140 -3.95 -8.84 23.09
CA SER A 140 -3.72 -9.77 24.21
C SER A 140 -3.27 -11.12 23.67
N TYR A 141 -2.35 -11.77 24.38
CA TYR A 141 -1.88 -13.10 24.03
C TYR A 141 -3.04 -14.12 24.07
N SER A 142 -3.19 -14.90 23.01
CA SER A 142 -4.30 -15.85 22.81
C SER A 142 -3.84 -17.29 22.56
N CYS A 143 -2.55 -17.54 22.35
CA CYS A 143 -2.02 -18.88 22.12
C CYS A 143 -1.90 -19.71 23.41
N GLY A 144 -1.86 -21.03 23.24
CA GLY A 144 -1.44 -21.94 24.32
C GLY A 144 0.09 -21.90 24.48
N GLY A 145 0.59 -21.51 25.66
CA GLY A 145 2.01 -21.47 25.96
C GLY A 145 2.40 -20.31 26.88
N GLU A 146 3.70 -20.14 27.10
CA GLU A 146 4.25 -19.01 27.85
C GLU A 146 4.35 -17.77 26.94
N GLU A 147 3.55 -16.74 27.26
CA GLU A 147 3.71 -15.41 26.69
C GLU A 147 5.11 -14.91 27.05
N HIS A 148 5.96 -14.66 26.04
CA HIS A 148 7.37 -14.25 26.17
C HIS A 148 8.42 -15.36 26.38
N ALA A 149 8.10 -16.60 26.00
CA ALA A 149 9.09 -17.69 25.97
C ALA A 149 10.40 -17.28 25.30
N VAL A 150 11.52 -17.58 25.96
CA VAL A 150 12.87 -17.35 25.44
C VAL A 150 13.17 -18.44 24.39
N PRO A 151 13.74 -18.10 23.21
CA PRO A 151 14.17 -19.10 22.24
C PRO A 151 15.10 -20.14 22.87
N ALA A 152 14.93 -21.42 22.55
CA ALA A 152 15.69 -22.51 23.17
C ALA A 152 17.21 -22.40 22.93
N ASP A 153 17.59 -21.81 21.80
CA ASP A 153 18.96 -21.58 21.33
C ASP A 153 19.38 -20.10 21.45
N CYS A 154 18.77 -19.35 22.37
CA CYS A 154 19.05 -17.92 22.56
C CYS A 154 20.54 -17.68 22.93
N LEU A 155 21.27 -17.02 22.02
CA LEU A 155 22.62 -16.54 22.25
C LEU A 155 22.68 -15.01 22.03
N GLY A 156 23.22 -14.28 23.03
CA GLY A 156 23.33 -12.82 22.97
C GLY A 156 21.99 -12.13 23.22
N THR A 157 21.32 -11.67 22.16
CA THR A 157 20.04 -10.95 22.26
C THR A 157 18.99 -11.54 21.31
N TYR A 158 17.73 -11.54 21.72
CA TYR A 158 16.60 -11.96 20.89
C TYR A 158 15.56 -10.84 20.77
N LEU A 159 14.77 -10.88 19.70
CA LEU A 159 13.62 -10.01 19.51
C LEU A 159 12.40 -10.63 20.19
N ARG A 160 11.70 -9.82 20.97
CA ARG A 160 10.49 -10.22 21.67
C ARG A 160 9.35 -9.30 21.30
N SER A 161 8.24 -9.89 20.88
CA SER A 161 7.00 -9.14 20.65
C SER A 161 6.49 -8.51 21.93
N ARG A 162 5.78 -7.39 21.77
CA ARG A 162 5.00 -6.73 22.82
C ARG A 162 3.50 -6.78 22.52
N GLY A 163 3.11 -7.70 21.64
CA GLY A 163 1.73 -7.89 21.18
C GLY A 163 1.40 -7.22 19.85
N TYR A 164 2.32 -6.41 19.30
CA TYR A 164 2.09 -5.63 18.09
C TYR A 164 3.24 -5.81 17.10
N ARG A 165 2.90 -5.77 15.81
CA ARG A 165 3.83 -5.70 14.68
C ARG A 165 3.40 -4.60 13.72
N ILE A 166 4.35 -4.07 12.96
CA ILE A 166 4.06 -3.08 11.91
C ILE A 166 3.23 -3.76 10.82
N ILE A 167 2.23 -3.07 10.29
CA ILE A 167 1.40 -3.56 9.17
C ILE A 167 2.30 -3.81 7.94
N GLU A 168 2.08 -4.91 7.23
CA GLU A 168 2.88 -5.22 6.04
C GLU A 168 2.78 -4.11 4.98
N GLY A 169 3.95 -3.64 4.52
CA GLY A 169 4.05 -2.55 3.55
C GLY A 169 4.00 -1.14 4.16
N ASP A 170 3.79 -1.02 5.47
CA ASP A 170 3.94 0.23 6.20
C ASP A 170 5.42 0.62 6.32
N THR A 171 5.69 1.92 6.15
CA THR A 171 7.05 2.49 6.09
C THR A 171 7.24 3.66 7.04
N CYS A 172 6.37 3.81 8.04
CA CYS A 172 6.46 4.86 9.04
C CYS A 172 7.84 4.86 9.75
N GLN A 173 8.29 6.02 10.20
CA GLN A 173 9.58 6.18 10.87
C GLN A 173 9.47 7.07 12.10
N GLY A 174 10.09 6.64 13.21
CA GLY A 174 10.01 7.36 14.49
C GLY A 174 8.58 7.36 15.04
N GLY A 175 8.29 8.31 15.93
CA GLY A 175 6.98 8.38 16.58
C GLY A 175 6.75 7.23 17.57
N LEU A 176 5.58 6.61 17.50
CA LEU A 176 5.17 5.55 18.41
C LEU A 176 5.88 4.23 18.08
N GLU A 177 6.57 3.66 19.07
CA GLU A 177 7.23 2.36 18.95
C GLU A 177 6.44 1.27 19.70
N MET A 178 5.66 0.46 18.98
CA MET A 178 4.93 -0.69 19.54
C MET A 178 5.48 -2.05 19.11
N GLY A 179 6.33 -2.08 18.08
CA GLY A 179 6.95 -3.29 17.54
C GLY A 179 7.86 -4.04 18.52
N PRO A 180 8.46 -5.16 18.07
CA PRO A 180 9.29 -6.01 18.91
C PRO A 180 10.51 -5.26 19.46
N ARG A 181 10.93 -5.62 20.68
CA ARG A 181 12.13 -5.06 21.33
C ARG A 181 13.19 -6.13 21.51
N ARG A 182 14.45 -5.68 21.56
CA ARG A 182 15.60 -6.55 21.85
C ARG A 182 15.71 -6.79 23.35
N PHE A 183 15.88 -8.05 23.73
CA PHE A 183 16.15 -8.48 25.10
C PHE A 183 17.41 -9.33 25.14
N GLU A 184 18.14 -9.29 26.25
CA GLU A 184 19.27 -10.18 26.47
C GLU A 184 18.79 -11.59 26.77
N CYS A 185 19.50 -12.59 26.23
CA CYS A 185 19.28 -13.98 26.60
C CYS A 185 19.63 -14.17 28.07
N PRO A 186 18.80 -14.85 28.87
CA PRO A 186 19.16 -15.23 30.23
C PRO A 186 20.47 -16.01 30.21
N LEU A 187 21.44 -15.64 31.06
CA LEU A 187 22.63 -16.44 31.25
C LEU A 187 22.21 -17.82 31.73
N GLN A 188 22.47 -18.85 30.93
CA GLN A 188 22.37 -20.21 31.41
C GLN A 188 23.33 -20.32 32.59
N ARG A 189 22.79 -20.36 33.82
CA ARG A 189 23.57 -20.75 34.99
C ARG A 189 24.11 -22.13 34.64
N ALA A 190 25.43 -22.23 34.48
CA ALA A 190 26.10 -23.50 34.38
C ALA A 190 25.58 -24.36 35.53
N SER A 191 24.88 -25.44 35.20
CA SER A 191 24.63 -26.53 36.13
C SER A 191 25.98 -27.15 36.43
N GLY A 192 26.73 -26.47 37.31
CA GLY A 192 27.96 -26.98 37.89
C GLY A 192 27.55 -28.01 38.92
N SER A 193 27.38 -29.25 38.47
CA SER A 193 27.51 -30.42 39.34
C SER A 193 28.94 -30.44 39.88
N GLY A 194 29.16 -29.67 40.95
CA GLY A 194 30.35 -29.76 41.79
C GLY A 194 30.36 -31.12 42.46
N GLY A 195 30.94 -32.12 41.79
CA GLY A 195 31.39 -33.33 42.44
C GLY A 195 32.53 -32.96 43.38
N SER A 196 32.24 -32.91 44.68
CA SER A 196 33.25 -32.86 45.72
C SER A 196 33.97 -34.21 45.75
N TYR A 197 35.23 -34.20 45.32
CA TYR A 197 36.23 -35.23 45.58
C TYR A 197 36.63 -35.18 47.06
N GLU A 198 36.82 -36.36 47.66
CA GLU A 198 37.32 -36.58 49.02
C GLU A 198 38.68 -35.92 49.29
N SER A 199 38.94 -35.59 50.55
CA SER A 199 40.29 -35.64 51.15
C SER A 199 40.20 -35.59 52.69
N GLY A 200 40.77 -36.61 53.35
CA GLY A 200 41.42 -36.50 54.67
C GLY A 200 40.59 -36.83 55.90
#